data_AF-R2RDK7-F1
#
_entry.id   AF-R2RDK7-F1
#
_cell.length_a   1.000
_cell.length_b   1.000
_cell.length_c   1.000
_cell.angle_alpha   90.00
_cell.angle_beta   90.00
_cell.angle_gamma   90.00
#
_symmetry.space_group_name_H-M   'P 1'
#
loop_
_entity.id
_entity.type
_entity.pdbx_description
1 polymer ?
#
loop_
_entity_poly.entity_id
_entity_poly.type
_entity_poly.pdbx_seq_one_letter_code
_entity_poly.pdbx_strand_id
1 'polypeptide(L)'
;MNKLFLPKLPYPVPEDPYIELISQGYEKKELYKVFYQPMMLMKLEQGLGRLIRSKNDFGIITIFDSRVHSKPEVKTFIEHLGYKITSDISEVKKFSDTTIRTKKNINSIAYDKKKLDLPIITIHSKKSVTVGKMGIIHANHNSTKSDDENELQQWLRKFVADHKKDTTFSNPRIIYKNQTTPVKVCQAAINFCQKKGIDYKIVAETFPNYNENLARLRPTVSGPVITETKE
;
A
#
# COMPACT_ATOMS: atom_id res chain seq x y z
N MET A 1 -15.51 -16.20 -17.08
CA MET A 1 -14.22 -16.84 -17.41
C MET A 1 -13.26 -15.71 -17.74
N ASN A 2 -12.12 -15.63 -17.06
CA ASN A 2 -11.18 -14.53 -17.25
C ASN A 2 -10.40 -14.76 -18.56
N LYS A 3 -10.03 -13.67 -19.25
CA LYS A 3 -9.28 -13.73 -20.51
C LYS A 3 -8.14 -12.74 -20.47
N LEU A 4 -6.95 -13.15 -20.91
CA LEU A 4 -5.79 -12.28 -21.06
C LEU A 4 -5.25 -12.42 -22.48
N PHE A 5 -5.15 -11.30 -23.19
CA PHE A 5 -4.58 -11.23 -24.52
C PHE A 5 -3.22 -10.55 -24.44
N LEU A 6 -2.18 -11.25 -24.88
CA LEU A 6 -0.82 -10.75 -24.96
C LEU A 6 -0.47 -10.62 -26.44
N PRO A 7 -0.48 -9.40 -27.01
CA PRO A 7 -0.14 -9.20 -28.42
C PRO A 7 1.33 -9.52 -28.71
N LYS A 8 2.20 -9.38 -27.70
CA LYS A 8 3.63 -9.70 -27.77
C LYS A 8 4.13 -10.11 -26.39
N LEU A 9 5.23 -10.85 -26.35
CA LEU A 9 5.93 -11.13 -25.10
C LEU A 9 6.46 -9.83 -24.46
N PRO A 10 6.29 -9.65 -23.13
CA PRO A 10 6.59 -8.40 -22.43
C PRO A 10 8.09 -8.24 -22.15
N TYR A 11 8.92 -8.28 -23.19
CA TYR A 11 10.34 -7.98 -23.08
C TYR A 11 10.56 -6.54 -22.61
N PRO A 12 11.59 -6.29 -21.78
CA PRO A 12 11.96 -4.93 -21.41
C PRO A 12 12.51 -4.17 -22.63
N VAL A 13 12.41 -2.84 -22.55
CA VAL A 13 12.79 -1.92 -23.62
C VAL A 13 14.32 -1.78 -23.61
N PRO A 14 15.03 -2.03 -24.72
CA PRO A 14 16.48 -1.95 -24.75
C PRO A 14 17.04 -0.55 -24.50
N GLU A 15 16.30 0.50 -24.89
CA GLU A 15 16.71 1.91 -24.72
C GLU A 15 16.52 2.45 -23.29
N ASP A 16 16.19 1.58 -22.32
CA ASP A 16 16.13 1.98 -20.91
C ASP A 16 17.55 2.26 -20.39
N PRO A 17 17.85 3.48 -19.86
CA PRO A 17 19.18 3.83 -19.37
C PRO A 17 19.72 2.85 -18.30
N TYR A 18 18.83 2.25 -17.52
CA TYR A 18 19.22 1.25 -16.52
C TYR A 18 19.73 -0.03 -17.18
N ILE A 19 19.05 -0.47 -18.25
CA ILE A 19 19.42 -1.68 -18.98
C ILE A 19 20.67 -1.43 -19.81
N GLU A 20 20.82 -0.23 -20.38
CA GLU A 20 22.02 0.20 -21.08
C GLU A 20 23.24 0.15 -20.14
N LEU A 21 23.13 0.69 -18.93
CA LEU A 21 24.20 0.65 -17.94
C LEU A 21 24.60 -0.80 -17.57
N ILE A 22 23.62 -1.67 -17.34
CA ILE A 22 23.88 -3.09 -17.07
C ILE A 22 24.53 -3.79 -18.27
N SER A 23 24.13 -3.42 -19.49
CA SER A 23 24.61 -4.05 -20.72
C SER A 23 26.11 -3.84 -20.97
N GLN A 24 26.72 -2.80 -20.39
CA GLN A 24 28.15 -2.49 -20.57
C GLN A 24 29.07 -3.60 -20.04
N GLY A 25 28.60 -4.41 -19.08
CA GLY A 25 29.37 -5.49 -18.47
C GLY A 25 29.11 -6.90 -19.01
N TYR A 26 28.22 -7.06 -20.00
CA TYR A 26 27.79 -8.38 -20.48
C TYR A 26 27.79 -8.48 -22.00
N GLU A 27 28.14 -9.65 -22.54
CA GLU A 27 27.86 -9.92 -23.94
C GLU A 27 26.35 -10.01 -24.21
N LYS A 28 25.92 -9.64 -25.42
CA LYS A 28 24.48 -9.63 -25.80
C LYS A 28 23.76 -10.94 -25.49
N LYS A 29 24.41 -12.08 -25.71
CA LYS A 29 23.82 -13.41 -25.45
C LYS A 29 23.66 -13.68 -23.95
N GLU A 30 24.63 -13.28 -23.14
CA GLU A 30 24.58 -13.46 -21.69
C GLU A 30 23.57 -12.51 -21.06
N LEU A 31 23.58 -11.24 -21.45
CA LEU A 31 22.61 -10.23 -21.02
C LEU A 31 21.17 -10.67 -21.30
N TYR A 32 20.94 -11.30 -22.46
CA TYR A 32 19.62 -11.84 -22.79
C TYR A 32 19.17 -12.91 -21.78
N LYS A 33 20.06 -13.86 -21.43
CA LYS A 33 19.75 -14.96 -20.50
C LYS A 33 19.63 -14.51 -19.05
N VAL A 34 20.52 -13.60 -18.62
CA VAL A 34 20.63 -13.17 -17.22
C VAL A 34 19.63 -12.06 -16.87
N PHE A 35 19.25 -11.22 -17.83
CA PHE A 35 18.37 -10.07 -17.58
C PHE A 35 17.07 -10.09 -18.39
N TYR A 36 17.14 -10.03 -19.73
CA TYR A 36 15.95 -9.84 -20.56
C TYR A 36 14.92 -10.96 -20.39
N GLN A 37 15.39 -12.21 -20.43
CA GLN A 37 14.56 -13.39 -20.27
C GLN A 37 13.87 -13.44 -18.90
N PRO A 38 14.59 -13.38 -17.75
CA PRO A 38 13.95 -13.44 -16.44
C PRO A 38 13.03 -12.24 -16.19
N MET A 39 13.38 -11.03 -16.63
CA MET A 39 12.47 -9.87 -16.52
C MET A 39 11.18 -10.07 -17.31
N MET A 40 11.27 -10.63 -18.52
CA MET A 40 10.10 -10.94 -19.33
C MET A 40 9.24 -12.02 -18.69
N LEU A 41 9.85 -13.11 -18.18
CA LEU A 41 9.15 -14.19 -17.48
C LEU A 41 8.45 -13.69 -16.22
N MET A 42 9.12 -12.84 -15.42
CA MET A 42 8.53 -12.22 -14.24
C MET A 42 7.33 -11.34 -14.58
N LYS A 43 7.43 -10.51 -15.63
CA LYS A 43 6.29 -9.72 -16.12
C LYS A 43 5.15 -10.60 -16.61
N LEU A 44 5.46 -11.72 -17.28
CA LEU A 44 4.48 -12.70 -17.74
C LEU A 44 3.76 -13.34 -16.55
N GLU A 45 4.49 -13.75 -15.51
CA GLU A 45 3.95 -14.30 -14.27
C GLU A 45 3.03 -13.31 -13.54
N GLN A 46 3.41 -12.05 -13.47
CA GLN A 46 2.55 -10.99 -12.91
C GLN A 46 1.27 -10.82 -13.74
N GLY A 47 1.36 -10.96 -15.07
CA GLY A 47 0.21 -11.01 -15.97
C GLY A 47 -0.69 -12.22 -15.72
N LEU A 48 -0.09 -13.41 -15.59
CA LEU A 48 -0.76 -14.67 -15.24
C LEU A 48 -1.52 -14.57 -13.91
N GLY A 49 -0.92 -13.96 -12.89
CA GLY A 49 -1.55 -13.75 -11.59
C GLY A 49 -2.81 -12.88 -11.64
N ARG A 50 -2.95 -12.01 -12.65
CA ARG A 50 -4.20 -11.25 -12.87
C ARG A 50 -5.32 -12.12 -13.43
N LEU A 51 -5.01 -13.27 -14.02
CA LEU A 51 -6.01 -14.19 -14.57
C LEU A 51 -6.66 -15.02 -13.46
N ILE A 52 -5.87 -15.49 -12.50
CA ILE A 52 -6.29 -16.37 -11.42
C ILE A 52 -6.21 -15.62 -10.09
N ARG A 53 -7.32 -14.99 -9.66
CA ARG A 53 -7.37 -14.22 -8.41
C ARG A 53 -7.94 -15.01 -7.23
N SER A 54 -8.63 -16.10 -7.52
CA SER A 54 -9.31 -16.93 -6.52
C SER A 54 -9.17 -18.41 -6.88
N LYS A 55 -9.42 -19.30 -5.91
CA LYS A 55 -9.39 -20.76 -6.13
C LYS A 55 -10.41 -21.25 -7.18
N ASN A 56 -11.43 -20.43 -7.46
CA ASN A 56 -12.50 -20.75 -8.41
C ASN A 56 -12.34 -20.00 -9.74
N ASP A 57 -11.28 -19.21 -9.88
CA ASP A 57 -11.01 -18.49 -11.11
C ASP A 57 -10.40 -19.45 -12.13
N PHE A 58 -11.03 -19.50 -13.29
CA PHE A 58 -10.47 -20.12 -14.48
C PHE A 58 -10.36 -19.04 -15.56
N GLY A 59 -9.31 -19.15 -16.36
CA GLY A 59 -9.13 -18.25 -17.47
C GLY A 59 -8.29 -18.83 -18.59
N ILE A 60 -8.26 -18.08 -19.68
CA ILE A 60 -7.54 -18.42 -20.90
C ILE A 60 -6.58 -17.29 -21.21
N ILE A 61 -5.35 -17.65 -21.59
CA ILE A 61 -4.33 -16.71 -22.04
C ILE A 61 -4.08 -16.97 -23.51
N THR A 62 -4.08 -15.90 -24.29
CA THR A 62 -3.79 -15.96 -25.71
C THR A 62 -2.57 -15.11 -25.98
N ILE A 63 -1.50 -15.72 -26.48
CA ILE A 63 -0.25 -15.04 -26.81
C ILE A 63 -0.11 -15.04 -28.33
N PHE A 64 -0.13 -13.86 -28.94
CA PHE A 64 0.00 -13.66 -30.38
C PHE A 64 1.47 -13.49 -30.81
N ASP A 65 2.36 -14.28 -30.22
CA ASP A 65 3.81 -14.16 -30.44
C ASP A 65 4.39 -15.53 -30.78
N SER A 66 4.88 -15.70 -32.01
CA SER A 66 5.46 -16.96 -32.49
C SER A 66 6.69 -17.37 -31.68
N ARG A 67 7.33 -16.43 -30.97
CA ARG A 67 8.52 -16.69 -30.14
C ARG A 67 8.22 -17.61 -28.97
N VAL A 68 6.96 -17.77 -28.57
CA VAL A 68 6.56 -18.76 -27.56
C VAL A 68 6.89 -20.18 -28.01
N HIS A 69 6.80 -20.47 -29.32
CA HIS A 69 7.11 -21.78 -29.86
C HIS A 69 8.59 -21.93 -30.24
N SER A 70 9.24 -20.86 -30.70
CA SER A 70 10.65 -20.92 -31.11
C SER A 70 11.64 -20.82 -29.95
N LYS A 71 11.22 -20.29 -28.79
CA LYS A 71 12.04 -20.21 -27.57
C LYS A 71 11.54 -21.21 -26.52
N PRO A 72 12.23 -22.34 -26.31
CA PRO A 72 11.75 -23.40 -25.43
C PRO A 72 11.58 -22.94 -23.98
N GLU A 73 12.29 -21.90 -23.54
CA GLU A 73 12.31 -21.47 -22.15
C GLU A 73 10.96 -20.92 -21.68
N VAL A 74 10.21 -20.24 -22.57
CA VAL A 74 8.87 -19.71 -22.25
C VAL A 74 7.88 -20.85 -22.08
N LYS A 75 7.91 -21.82 -22.99
CA LYS A 75 7.08 -23.02 -22.94
C LYS A 75 7.35 -23.80 -21.65
N THR A 76 8.63 -24.09 -21.39
CA THR A 76 9.07 -24.80 -20.18
C THR A 76 8.62 -24.07 -18.91
N PHE A 77 8.75 -22.74 -18.84
CA PHE A 77 8.31 -21.96 -17.67
C PHE A 77 6.80 -22.09 -17.43
N ILE A 78 5.99 -21.94 -18.48
CA ILE A 78 4.52 -22.04 -18.38
C ILE A 78 4.10 -23.46 -17.96
N GLU A 79 4.76 -24.49 -18.47
CA GLU A 79 4.53 -25.88 -18.09
C GLU A 79 4.93 -26.15 -16.63
N HIS A 80 6.04 -25.58 -16.15
CA HIS A 80 6.46 -25.66 -14.75
C HIS A 80 5.46 -25.02 -13.79
N LEU A 81 4.78 -23.96 -14.22
CA LEU A 81 3.69 -23.34 -13.47
C LEU A 81 2.39 -24.16 -13.51
N GLY A 82 2.34 -25.28 -14.26
CA GLY A 82 1.19 -26.17 -14.35
C GLY A 82 0.13 -25.75 -15.35
N TYR A 83 0.41 -24.80 -16.25
CA TYR A 83 -0.53 -24.38 -17.28
C TYR A 83 -0.41 -25.26 -18.53
N LYS A 84 -1.56 -25.67 -19.09
CA LYS A 84 -1.61 -26.39 -20.37
C LYS A 84 -1.50 -25.40 -21.54
N ILE A 85 -0.54 -25.61 -22.42
CA ILE A 85 -0.40 -24.85 -23.67
C ILE A 85 -1.10 -25.62 -24.80
N THR A 86 -1.86 -24.92 -25.63
CA THR A 86 -2.52 -25.51 -26.80
C THR A 86 -2.57 -24.50 -27.95
N SER A 87 -2.50 -25.01 -29.18
CA SER A 87 -2.67 -24.23 -30.41
C SER A 87 -4.01 -24.54 -31.10
N ASP A 88 -4.74 -25.56 -30.65
CA ASP A 88 -6.02 -25.97 -31.23
C ASP A 88 -7.19 -25.25 -30.53
N ILE A 89 -7.97 -24.51 -31.32
CA ILE A 89 -9.16 -23.79 -30.85
C ILE A 89 -10.24 -24.75 -30.31
N SER A 90 -10.26 -26.00 -30.77
CA SER A 90 -11.22 -27.01 -30.34
C SER A 90 -11.01 -27.37 -28.86
N GLU A 91 -9.75 -27.50 -28.42
CA GLU A 91 -9.43 -27.73 -27.01
C GLU A 91 -9.84 -26.54 -26.13
N VAL A 92 -9.63 -25.32 -26.63
CA VAL A 92 -10.03 -24.08 -25.94
C VAL A 92 -11.54 -24.03 -25.76
N LYS A 93 -12.31 -24.43 -26.78
CA LYS A 93 -13.78 -24.50 -26.71
C LYS A 93 -14.23 -25.54 -25.67
N LYS A 94 -13.66 -26.75 -25.70
CA LYS A 94 -13.92 -27.80 -24.71
C LYS A 94 -13.63 -27.34 -23.27
N PHE A 95 -12.53 -26.62 -23.06
CA PHE A 95 -12.17 -26.07 -21.76
C PHE A 95 -13.18 -25.02 -21.27
N SER A 96 -13.60 -24.11 -22.15
CA SER A 96 -14.61 -23.10 -21.83
C SER A 96 -15.93 -23.75 -21.39
N ASP A 97 -16.40 -24.76 -22.13
CA ASP A 97 -17.67 -25.43 -21.83
C ASP A 97 -17.60 -26.24 -20.51
N THR A 98 -16.46 -26.86 -20.24
CA THR A 98 -16.22 -27.64 -19.01
C THR A 98 -16.17 -26.73 -17.78
N THR A 99 -15.40 -25.64 -17.83
CA THR A 99 -15.18 -24.74 -16.68
C THR A 99 -16.45 -24.00 -16.25
N ILE A 100 -17.36 -23.69 -17.18
CA ILE A 100 -18.68 -23.13 -16.85
C ILE A 100 -19.49 -24.11 -15.99
N ARG A 101 -19.38 -25.42 -16.23
CA ARG A 101 -20.07 -26.47 -15.46
C ARG A 101 -19.41 -26.72 -14.09
N THR A 102 -18.08 -26.66 -14.02
CA THR A 102 -17.30 -27.05 -12.82
C THR A 102 -17.25 -25.99 -11.72
N LYS A 103 -17.61 -24.73 -11.99
CA LYS A 103 -17.59 -23.63 -11.00
C LYS A 103 -18.32 -23.91 -9.66
N LYS A 104 -19.12 -24.98 -9.57
CA LYS A 104 -19.85 -25.41 -8.38
C LYS A 104 -19.06 -26.24 -7.35
N ASN A 105 -17.92 -26.85 -7.68
CA ASN A 105 -17.29 -27.85 -6.78
C ASN A 105 -15.75 -27.75 -6.74
N ILE A 106 -15.19 -26.77 -6.02
CA ILE A 106 -13.78 -26.81 -5.63
C ILE A 106 -13.71 -26.71 -4.11
N ASN A 107 -13.44 -27.84 -3.46
CA ASN A 107 -13.19 -27.88 -2.03
C ASN A 107 -11.83 -27.25 -1.76
N SER A 108 -11.83 -26.07 -1.14
CA SER A 108 -10.61 -25.41 -0.74
C SER A 108 -9.95 -26.18 0.40
N ILE A 109 -8.74 -26.69 0.20
CA ILE A 109 -7.91 -27.20 1.31
C ILE A 109 -7.73 -26.04 2.31
N ALA A 110 -8.07 -26.30 3.58
CA ALA A 110 -7.89 -25.36 4.67
C ALA A 110 -6.40 -25.11 4.88
N TYR A 111 -6.01 -23.84 4.90
CA TYR A 111 -4.61 -23.45 5.08
C TYR A 111 -4.16 -23.73 6.52
N ASP A 112 -3.09 -24.51 6.69
CA ASP A 112 -2.53 -24.80 8.01
C ASP A 112 -1.54 -23.71 8.41
N LYS A 113 -1.98 -22.82 9.32
CA LYS A 113 -1.16 -21.73 9.85
C LYS A 113 0.10 -22.21 10.55
N LYS A 114 0.15 -23.47 11.04
CA LYS A 114 1.32 -24.01 11.74
C LYS A 114 2.53 -24.24 10.83
N LYS A 115 2.31 -24.33 9.52
CA LYS A 115 3.39 -24.46 8.52
C LYS A 115 4.05 -23.14 8.15
N LEU A 116 3.51 -22.02 8.63
CA LEU A 116 4.03 -20.69 8.32
C LEU A 116 5.11 -20.33 9.35
N ASP A 117 6.37 -20.43 8.95
CA ASP A 117 7.51 -20.01 9.76
C ASP A 117 7.60 -18.47 9.75
N LEU A 118 6.72 -17.84 10.53
CA LEU A 118 6.71 -16.39 10.69
C LEU A 118 7.62 -15.98 11.86
N PRO A 119 8.57 -15.05 11.66
CA PRO A 119 9.30 -14.48 12.76
C PRO A 119 8.33 -13.71 13.69
N ILE A 120 8.54 -13.84 15.00
CA ILE A 120 7.79 -13.06 15.99
C ILE A 120 8.26 -11.61 15.88
N ILE A 121 7.41 -10.74 15.35
CA ILE A 121 7.68 -9.31 15.27
C ILE A 121 7.37 -8.68 16.64
N THR A 122 8.38 -8.58 17.50
CA THR A 122 8.28 -7.83 18.75
C THR A 122 8.39 -6.33 18.45
N ILE A 123 7.26 -5.63 18.42
CA ILE A 123 7.26 -4.17 18.33
C ILE A 123 7.67 -3.63 19.69
N HIS A 124 8.94 -3.24 19.84
CA HIS A 124 9.38 -2.45 20.99
C HIS A 124 8.78 -1.05 20.89
N SER A 125 7.57 -0.87 21.45
CA SER A 125 7.13 0.47 21.82
C SER A 125 8.16 1.02 22.79
N LYS A 126 8.91 2.06 22.41
CA LYS A 126 9.79 2.76 23.34
C LYS A 126 8.92 3.19 24.53
N LYS A 127 9.17 2.60 25.70
CA LYS A 127 8.62 3.09 26.98
C LYS A 127 8.85 4.60 27.02
N SER A 128 7.76 5.34 27.15
CA SER A 128 7.75 6.76 27.43
C SER A 128 8.70 7.01 28.60
N VAL A 129 9.74 7.81 28.36
CA VAL A 129 10.59 8.33 29.43
C VAL A 129 9.68 9.14 30.35
N THR A 130 9.61 8.76 31.61
CA THR A 130 8.91 9.49 32.66
C THR A 130 9.60 10.83 32.86
N VAL A 131 9.15 11.88 32.18
CA VAL A 131 9.56 13.25 32.46
C VAL A 131 8.51 13.87 33.39
N GLY A 132 8.92 14.10 34.64
CA GLY A 132 8.49 15.22 35.49
C GLY A 132 7.03 15.30 35.91
N LYS A 133 6.77 15.13 37.21
CA LYS A 133 5.54 15.55 37.90
C LYS A 133 5.12 16.97 37.47
N MET A 134 3.88 17.13 37.00
CA MET A 134 3.17 18.40 37.11
C MET A 134 1.67 18.15 37.38
N GLY A 135 1.25 18.55 38.58
CA GLY A 135 -0.13 18.78 39.06
C GLY A 135 -1.25 17.83 38.65
N ILE A 136 -1.64 16.91 39.54
CA ILE A 136 -3.01 16.38 39.55
C ILE A 136 -3.92 17.52 40.04
N ILE A 137 -4.50 18.27 39.12
CA ILE A 137 -5.70 19.06 39.42
C ILE A 137 -6.86 18.09 39.34
N HIS A 138 -7.42 17.72 40.50
CA HIS A 138 -8.71 17.08 40.58
C HIS A 138 -9.77 18.07 40.05
N ALA A 139 -10.16 17.93 38.77
CA ALA A 139 -11.35 18.56 38.26
C ALA A 139 -12.51 17.57 38.42
N ASN A 140 -13.50 17.96 39.23
CA ASN A 140 -14.72 17.22 39.50
C ASN A 140 -15.35 16.71 38.20
N HIS A 141 -15.50 15.38 38.11
CA HIS A 141 -16.30 14.73 37.09
C HIS A 141 -17.78 15.01 37.39
N ASN A 142 -18.28 16.13 36.88
CA ASN A 142 -19.68 16.44 36.66
C ASN A 142 -19.76 17.51 35.55
N SER A 143 -19.25 17.20 34.36
CA SER A 143 -19.55 17.94 33.13
C SER A 143 -20.45 17.07 32.26
N THR A 144 -21.51 17.68 31.73
CA THR A 144 -22.43 17.00 30.83
C THR A 144 -21.75 16.79 29.48
N LYS A 145 -22.10 15.73 28.71
CA LYS A 145 -21.50 15.44 27.38
C LYS A 145 -21.49 16.64 26.42
N SER A 146 -22.36 17.63 26.61
CA SER A 146 -22.40 18.88 25.84
C SER A 146 -21.29 19.88 26.18
N ASP A 147 -20.79 19.87 27.42
CA ASP A 147 -19.77 20.81 27.89
C ASP A 147 -18.38 20.41 27.35
N ASP A 148 -18.03 19.12 27.45
CA ASP A 148 -16.76 18.58 26.94
C ASP A 148 -16.63 18.73 25.41
N GLU A 149 -17.72 18.56 24.65
CA GLU A 149 -17.73 18.77 23.19
C GLU A 149 -17.47 20.23 22.81
N ASN A 150 -17.90 21.18 23.66
CA ASN A 150 -17.68 22.60 23.45
C ASN A 150 -16.24 23.00 23.81
N GLU A 151 -15.68 22.45 24.89
CA GLU A 151 -14.29 22.68 25.30
C GLU A 151 -13.26 22.21 24.27
N LEU A 152 -13.45 21.03 23.69
CA LEU A 152 -12.55 20.49 22.67
C LEU A 152 -12.56 21.33 21.38
N GLN A 153 -13.74 21.83 20.98
CA GLN A 153 -13.86 22.72 19.82
C GLN A 153 -13.24 24.10 20.09
N GLN A 154 -13.39 24.62 21.31
CA GLN A 154 -12.76 25.87 21.75
C GLN A 154 -11.23 25.74 21.77
N TRP A 155 -10.70 24.62 22.27
CA TRP A 155 -9.28 24.32 22.23
C TRP A 155 -8.75 24.31 20.79
N LEU A 156 -9.43 23.61 19.86
CA LEU A 156 -9.00 23.56 18.46
C LEU A 156 -9.02 24.95 17.79
N ARG A 157 -9.99 25.80 18.13
CA ARG A 157 -10.04 27.18 17.64
C ARG A 157 -8.87 28.02 18.16
N LYS A 158 -8.55 27.89 19.45
CA LYS A 158 -7.42 28.59 20.07
C LYS A 158 -6.10 28.11 19.49
N PHE A 159 -5.88 26.80 19.43
CA PHE A 159 -4.68 26.19 18.85
C PHE A 159 -4.42 26.67 17.42
N VAL A 160 -5.46 26.67 16.58
CA VAL A 160 -5.36 27.13 15.19
C VAL A 160 -5.12 28.64 15.10
N ALA A 161 -5.65 29.44 16.03
CA ALA A 161 -5.41 30.87 16.08
C ALA A 161 -3.96 31.20 16.47
N ASP A 162 -3.43 30.49 17.47
CA ASP A 162 -2.07 30.68 17.97
C ASP A 162 -1.04 30.34 16.87
N HIS A 163 -1.24 29.23 16.15
CA HIS A 163 -0.31 28.73 15.14
C HIS A 163 -0.62 29.19 13.71
N LYS A 164 -1.52 30.18 13.55
CA LYS A 164 -1.94 30.68 12.21
C LYS A 164 -0.82 31.44 11.50
N LYS A 165 0.04 32.09 12.29
CA LYS A 165 1.07 33.03 11.82
C LYS A 165 2.48 32.41 11.75
N ASP A 166 2.65 31.18 12.22
CA ASP A 166 3.97 30.56 12.38
C ASP A 166 4.69 30.29 11.05
N THR A 167 3.94 30.11 9.96
CA THR A 167 4.49 29.85 8.63
C THR A 167 3.81 30.66 7.53
N THR A 168 4.54 30.87 6.44
CA THR A 168 4.08 31.59 5.23
C THR A 168 3.10 30.78 4.38
N PHE A 169 2.86 29.51 4.70
CA PHE A 169 1.95 28.62 3.96
C PHE A 169 0.48 29.00 4.16
N SER A 170 -0.35 28.71 3.14
CA SER A 170 -1.78 29.06 3.13
C SER A 170 -2.56 28.44 4.30
N ASN A 171 -3.54 29.18 4.83
CA ASN A 171 -4.36 28.72 5.95
C ASN A 171 -5.35 27.65 5.49
N PRO A 172 -5.23 26.39 5.97
CA PRO A 172 -6.16 25.34 5.59
C PRO A 172 -7.54 25.61 6.21
N ARG A 173 -8.61 25.33 5.45
CA ARG A 173 -9.98 25.39 5.99
C ARG A 173 -10.21 24.21 6.94
N ILE A 174 -10.66 24.51 8.15
CA ILE A 174 -11.02 23.50 9.17
C ILE A 174 -12.52 23.55 9.42
N ILE A 175 -13.16 22.37 9.41
CA ILE A 175 -14.57 22.22 9.75
C ILE A 175 -14.66 21.83 11.22
N TYR A 176 -15.14 22.75 12.07
CA TYR A 176 -15.22 22.55 13.53
C TYR A 176 -16.48 21.80 13.97
N LYS A 177 -17.60 21.92 13.22
CA LYS A 177 -18.91 21.40 13.61
C LYS A 177 -18.97 19.87 13.80
N ASN A 178 -18.06 19.12 13.17
CA ASN A 178 -18.06 17.64 13.19
C ASN A 178 -16.98 17.05 14.13
N GLN A 179 -16.31 17.91 14.91
CA GLN A 179 -15.15 17.56 15.75
C GLN A 179 -15.60 17.35 17.21
N THR A 180 -16.38 16.30 17.45
CA THR A 180 -16.97 16.01 18.77
C THR A 180 -16.15 15.03 19.61
N THR A 181 -15.28 14.23 18.96
CA THR A 181 -14.48 13.21 19.64
C THR A 181 -13.02 13.67 19.77
N PRO A 182 -12.32 13.43 20.90
CA PRO A 182 -10.91 13.78 21.08
C PRO A 182 -10.01 13.33 19.91
N VAL A 183 -10.24 12.12 19.40
CA VAL A 183 -9.51 11.56 18.24
C VAL A 183 -9.65 12.43 17.00
N LYS A 184 -10.88 12.89 16.70
CA LYS A 184 -11.14 13.71 15.52
C LYS A 184 -10.49 15.09 15.66
N VAL A 185 -10.56 15.67 16.86
CA VAL A 185 -9.96 16.97 17.19
C VAL A 185 -8.44 16.93 17.07
N CYS A 186 -7.78 15.92 17.65
CA CYS A 186 -6.35 15.70 17.47
C CYS A 186 -5.98 15.48 16.01
N GLN A 187 -6.74 14.66 15.28
CA GLN A 187 -6.48 14.42 13.86
C GLN A 187 -6.60 15.70 13.03
N ALA A 188 -7.57 16.58 13.35
CA ALA A 188 -7.71 17.88 12.71
C ALA A 188 -6.54 18.82 13.00
N ALA A 189 -6.04 18.83 14.25
CA ALA A 189 -4.87 19.60 14.65
C ALA A 189 -3.57 19.09 13.96
N ILE A 190 -3.35 17.78 13.94
CA ILE A 190 -2.21 17.15 13.24
C ILE A 190 -2.24 17.47 11.75
N ASN A 191 -3.41 17.39 11.12
CA ASN A 191 -3.58 17.73 9.71
C ASN A 191 -3.37 19.22 9.43
N PHE A 192 -3.72 20.11 10.38
CA PHE A 192 -3.43 21.54 10.30
C PHE A 192 -1.92 21.78 10.31
N CYS A 193 -1.20 21.21 11.29
CA CYS A 193 0.26 21.31 11.38
C CYS A 193 0.94 20.79 10.10
N GLN A 194 0.53 19.63 9.60
CA GLN A 194 1.10 19.04 8.38
C GLN A 194 0.91 19.95 7.15
N LYS A 195 -0.28 20.55 6.97
CA LYS A 195 -0.52 21.47 5.84
C LYS A 195 0.24 22.79 5.98
N LYS A 196 0.51 23.20 7.22
CA LYS A 196 1.28 24.40 7.54
C LYS A 196 2.79 24.18 7.56
N GLY A 197 3.27 22.93 7.45
CA GLY A 197 4.69 22.63 7.57
C GLY A 197 5.24 22.79 8.99
N ILE A 198 4.39 22.67 10.01
CA ILE A 198 4.77 22.73 11.43
C ILE A 198 4.92 21.29 11.96
N ASP A 199 5.89 21.04 12.86
CA ASP A 199 5.99 19.73 13.52
C ASP A 199 4.71 19.46 14.33
N TYR A 200 3.99 18.39 13.96
CA TYR A 200 2.73 18.02 14.59
C TYR A 200 2.92 17.47 16.01
N LYS A 201 4.15 17.28 16.49
CA LYS A 201 4.44 16.94 17.89
C LYS A 201 3.94 17.98 18.89
N ILE A 202 3.83 19.25 18.50
CA ILE A 202 3.31 20.32 19.35
C ILE A 202 1.87 20.02 19.83
N VAL A 203 1.10 19.27 19.03
CA VAL A 203 -0.25 18.82 19.40
C VAL A 203 -0.20 17.89 20.63
N ALA A 204 0.84 17.07 20.78
CA ALA A 204 0.98 16.17 21.93
C ALA A 204 1.25 16.92 23.24
N GLU A 205 1.90 18.08 23.16
CA GLU A 205 2.26 18.90 24.34
C GLU A 205 1.10 19.77 24.81
N THR A 206 0.21 20.16 23.90
CA THR A 206 -0.81 21.18 24.15
C THR A 206 -2.22 20.63 24.32
N PHE A 207 -2.49 19.39 23.91
CA PHE A 207 -3.84 18.81 23.90
C PHE A 207 -4.28 18.29 25.30
N PRO A 208 -5.50 18.61 25.76
CA PRO A 208 -6.03 18.10 27.03
C PRO A 208 -6.19 16.58 27.01
N ASN A 209 -5.73 15.87 28.05
CA ASN A 209 -5.86 14.41 28.19
C ASN A 209 -5.27 13.60 27.02
N TYR A 210 -4.06 13.95 26.57
CA TYR A 210 -3.34 13.20 25.55
C TYR A 210 -3.00 11.77 26.04
N ASN A 211 -3.44 10.76 25.29
CA ASN A 211 -3.26 9.34 25.64
C ASN A 211 -2.44 8.58 24.58
N GLU A 212 -2.04 7.35 24.89
CA GLU A 212 -1.23 6.53 23.97
C GLU A 212 -1.92 6.23 22.63
N ASN A 213 -3.27 6.21 22.60
CA ASN A 213 -4.02 6.01 21.35
C ASN A 213 -3.93 7.24 20.44
N LEU A 214 -3.93 8.45 21.00
CA LEU A 214 -3.75 9.71 20.28
C LEU A 214 -2.31 9.85 19.76
N ALA A 215 -1.32 9.32 20.49
CA ALA A 215 0.09 9.28 20.07
C ALA A 215 0.35 8.47 18.79
N ARG A 216 -0.56 7.57 18.41
CA ARG A 216 -0.45 6.76 17.18
C ARG A 216 -0.99 7.48 15.94
N LEU A 217 -1.67 8.63 16.12
CA LEU A 217 -2.25 9.35 14.99
C LEU A 217 -1.17 9.89 14.06
N ARG A 218 -1.41 9.76 12.76
CA ARG A 218 -0.53 10.23 11.69
C ARG A 218 -1.28 11.26 10.84
N PRO A 219 -0.57 12.19 10.18
CA PRO A 219 -1.20 13.05 9.20
C PRO A 219 -1.89 12.23 8.10
N THR A 220 -3.14 12.59 7.78
CA THR A 220 -3.93 11.96 6.71
C THR A 220 -3.99 12.82 5.46
N VAL A 221 -3.26 13.94 5.44
CA VAL A 221 -3.22 14.93 4.36
C VAL A 221 -1.78 15.15 3.93
N SER A 222 -1.60 15.48 2.64
CA SER A 222 -0.30 15.90 2.12
C SER A 222 0.08 17.28 2.65
N GLY A 223 1.37 17.48 2.93
CA GLY A 223 1.96 18.74 3.42
C GLY A 223 2.90 19.37 2.39
N PRO A 224 3.38 20.60 2.63
CA PRO A 224 4.37 21.25 1.77
C PRO A 224 5.71 20.50 1.84
N VAL A 225 6.45 20.52 0.74
CA VAL A 225 7.82 19.98 0.68
C VAL A 225 8.74 21.01 1.34
N ILE A 226 9.23 20.70 2.52
CA ILE A 226 10.21 21.52 3.24
C ILE A 226 11.59 21.01 2.84
N THR A 227 12.33 21.78 2.05
CA THR A 227 13.74 21.49 1.78
C THR A 227 14.57 22.16 2.87
N GLU A 228 15.05 21.39 3.85
CA GLU A 228 16.11 21.86 4.73
C GLU A 228 17.41 21.91 3.91
N THR A 229 17.78 23.10 3.43
CA THR A 229 19.17 23.34 3.02
C THR A 229 20.02 23.27 4.28
N LYS A 230 20.72 22.15 4.47
CA LYS A 230 21.83 22.09 5.43
C LYS A 230 22.93 23.00 4.90
N GLU A 231 23.13 24.14 5.55
CA GLU A 231 24.40 24.88 5.51
C GLU A 231 25.49 24.11 6.27
#